data_AF-A0A536DR68-F1
#
_entry.id   AF-A0A536DR68-F1
#
_cell.length_a   1.000
_cell.length_b   1.000
_cell.length_c   1.000
_cell.angle_alpha   90.00
_cell.angle_beta   90.00
_cell.angle_gamma   90.00
#
_symmetry.space_group_name_H-M   'P 1'
#
loop_
_entity.id
_entity.type
_entity.pdbx_description
1 polymer ?
#
loop_
_entity_poly.entity_id
_entity_poly.type
_entity_poly.pdbx_seq_one_letter_code
_entity_poly.pdbx_strand_id
1 'polypeptide(L)' 'MEVQLHPDAEAELNNLPVAEHAAMLNAIAKLVAIGPTLGFPNTSQVQGTQLRDLRPRAGRSP' A
#
# COMPACT_ATOMS: atom_id res chain seq x y z
N MET A 1 -11.09 -8.18 -1.84
CA MET A 1 -11.53 -6.77 -1.71
C MET A 1 -11.08 -6.02 -2.94
N GLU A 2 -11.83 -5.03 -3.43
CA GLU A 2 -11.38 -4.17 -4.52
C GLU A 2 -10.60 -2.97 -3.94
N VAL A 3 -9.45 -2.64 -4.53
CA VAL A 3 -8.68 -1.44 -4.17
C VAL A 3 -8.74 -0.49 -5.35
N GLN A 4 -9.24 0.72 -5.11
CA GLN A 4 -9.31 1.79 -6.09
C GLN A 4 -8.28 2.86 -5.74
N LEU A 5 -7.49 3.26 -6.73
CA LEU A 5 -6.52 4.34 -6.57
C LEU A 5 -7.18 5.66 -6.95
N HIS A 6 -6.82 6.72 -6.22
CA HIS A 6 -7.10 8.08 -6.67
C HIS A 6 -6.31 8.35 -7.97
N PRO A 7 -6.84 9.11 -8.94
CA PRO A 7 -6.14 9.38 -10.20
C PRO A 7 -4.72 9.92 -10.02
N ASP A 8 -4.53 10.82 -9.06
CA ASP A 8 -3.20 11.37 -8.76
C ASP A 8 -2.24 10.29 -8.22
N ALA A 9 -2.75 9.37 -7.38
CA ALA A 9 -1.96 8.26 -6.85
C ALA A 9 -1.60 7.22 -7.93
N GLU A 10 -2.48 7.01 -8.91
CA GLU A 10 -2.18 6.18 -10.08
C GLU A 10 -1.07 6.80 -10.93
N ALA A 11 -1.13 8.11 -11.17
CA ALA A 11 -0.08 8.84 -11.88
C ALA A 11 1.27 8.78 -11.14
N GLU A 12 1.27 8.96 -9.82
CA GLU A 12 2.47 8.81 -8.99
C GLU A 12 3.04 7.38 -9.06
N LEU A 13 2.19 6.36 -8.89
CA LEU A 13 2.58 4.95 -8.95
C LEU A 13 3.29 4.62 -10.26
N ASN A 14 2.73 5.07 -11.40
CA ASN A 14 3.29 4.83 -12.73
C ASN A 14 4.66 5.51 -12.96
N ASN A 15 4.98 6.56 -12.20
CA ASN A 15 6.24 7.30 -12.31
C ASN A 15 7.31 6.85 -11.29
N LEU A 16 7.02 5.87 -10.43
CA LEU A 16 7.98 5.40 -9.43
C LEU A 16 9.16 4.63 -10.06
N PRO A 17 10.37 4.72 -9.47
CA PRO A 17 11.46 3.81 -9.80
C PRO A 17 11.05 2.34 -9.62
N VAL A 18 11.60 1.44 -10.44
CA VAL A 18 11.19 0.01 -10.52
C VAL A 18 11.10 -0.67 -9.14
N ALA A 19 12.05 -0.42 -8.25
CA ALA A 19 12.08 -1.03 -6.92
C ALA A 19 10.94 -0.53 -6.02
N GLU A 20 10.62 0.76 -6.09
CA GLU A 20 9.54 1.38 -5.31
C GLU A 20 8.17 0.99 -5.88
N HIS A 21 8.05 0.95 -7.21
CA HIS A 21 6.87 0.45 -7.90
C HIS A 21 6.54 -0.99 -7.48
N ALA A 22 7.53 -1.90 -7.47
CA ALA A 22 7.32 -3.26 -7.01
C ALA A 22 6.91 -3.35 -5.53
N ALA A 23 7.48 -2.50 -4.67
CA ALA A 23 7.10 -2.44 -3.26
C ALA A 23 5.64 -1.98 -3.08
N MET A 24 5.19 -0.99 -3.86
CA MET A 24 3.81 -0.51 -3.88
C MET A 24 2.84 -1.60 -4.34
N LEU A 25 3.12 -2.26 -5.47
CA LEU A 25 2.26 -3.33 -5.98
C LEU A 25 2.12 -4.47 -4.98
N ASN A 26 3.22 -4.86 -4.31
CA ASN A 26 3.18 -5.88 -3.27
C ASN A 26 2.34 -5.45 -2.05
N ALA A 27 2.41 -4.17 -1.67
CA ALA A 27 1.59 -3.63 -0.58
C ALA A 27 0.09 -3.64 -0.95
N ILE A 28 -0.25 -3.23 -2.18
CA ILE A 28 -1.62 -3.26 -2.71
C ILE A 28 -2.13 -4.70 -2.76
N ALA A 29 -1.33 -5.65 -3.24
CA ALA A 29 -1.70 -7.06 -3.31
C ALA A 29 -2.03 -7.63 -1.92
N LYS A 30 -1.24 -7.30 -0.89
CA LYS A 30 -1.53 -7.68 0.50
C LYS A 30 -2.84 -7.05 1.00
N LEU A 31 -3.10 -5.79 0.66
CA LEU A 31 -4.33 -5.11 1.03
C LEU A 31 -5.56 -5.73 0.35
N VAL A 32 -5.48 -6.06 -0.94
CA VAL A 32 -6.53 -6.76 -1.69
C VAL A 32 -6.88 -8.12 -1.05
N ALA A 33 -5.85 -8.85 -0.63
CA ALA A 33 -5.97 -10.20 -0.07
C ALA A 33 -6.50 -10.21 1.38
N ILE A 34 -5.99 -9.32 2.24
CA ILE A 34 -6.30 -9.32 3.69
C ILE A 34 -7.38 -8.30 4.05
N GLY A 35 -7.44 -7.18 3.34
CA GLY A 35 -8.41 -6.12 3.59
C GLY A 35 -8.10 -5.28 4.84
N PRO A 36 -9.13 -4.70 5.51
CA PRO A 36 -8.96 -3.74 6.60
C PRO A 36 -8.27 -4.29 7.85
N THR A 37 -8.19 -5.62 7.98
CA THR A 37 -7.49 -6.30 9.07
C THR A 37 -5.97 -6.40 8.83
N LEU A 38 -5.46 -5.90 7.70
CA LEU A 38 -4.03 -5.83 7.41
C LEU A 38 -3.33 -4.96 8.46
N GLY A 39 -2.71 -5.60 9.44
CA GLY A 39 -2.13 -4.94 10.60
C GLY A 39 -0.68 -4.50 10.41
N PHE A 40 -0.06 -4.15 11.53
CA PHE A 40 1.36 -3.89 11.61
C PHE A 40 2.16 -5.12 11.10
N PRO A 41 3.22 -4.94 10.30
CA PRO A 41 3.86 -3.66 10.01
C PRO A 41 3.52 -3.09 8.63
N ASN A 42 2.51 -3.64 7.95
CA ASN A 42 2.12 -3.23 6.59
C ASN A 42 1.16 -2.02 6.61
N THR A 43 0.49 -1.76 7.74
CA THR A 43 -0.27 -0.52 7.94
C THR A 43 -0.02 0.11 9.31
N SER A 44 -0.29 1.41 9.43
CA SER A 44 -0.37 2.16 10.69
C SER A 44 -1.54 3.13 10.70
N GLN A 45 -2.08 3.43 11.88
CA GLN A 45 -3.12 4.46 12.03
C GLN A 45 -2.51 5.86 11.86
N VAL A 46 -3.13 6.71 11.03
CA VAL A 46 -2.74 8.11 10.93
C VAL A 46 -3.27 8.87 12.15
N GLN A 47 -2.38 9.61 12.82
CA GLN A 47 -2.73 10.32 14.05
C GLN A 47 -3.87 11.31 13.82
N GLY A 48 -4.89 11.27 14.69
CA GLY A 48 -6.02 12.19 14.64
C GLY A 48 -7.03 11.92 13.53
N THR A 49 -6.93 10.80 12.80
CA THR A 49 -7.89 10.41 11.77
C THR A 49 -8.34 8.96 11.92
N GLN A 50 -9.34 8.55 11.15
CA GLN A 50 -9.73 7.14 11.01
C GLN A 50 -8.99 6.41 9.87
N LEU A 51 -8.11 7.12 9.13
CA LEU A 51 -7.37 6.58 8.00
C LEU A 51 -6.16 5.76 8.46
N ARG A 52 -5.75 4.82 7.61
CA ARG A 52 -4.57 3.99 7.82
C ARG A 52 -3.59 4.22 6.66
N ASP A 53 -2.32 4.41 7.00
CA ASP A 53 -1.24 4.44 6.03
C ASP A 53 -0.91 3.02 5.59
N LEU A 54 -0.93 2.77 4.28
CA LEU A 54 -0.32 1.59 3.70
C LEU A 54 1.19 1.83 3.64
N ARG A 55 1.99 0.88 4.16
CA ARG A 55 3.45 1.03 4.29
C ARG A 55 4.16 0.05 3.37
N PRO A 56 4.55 0.49 2.16
CA PRO A 56 5.34 -0.31 1.24
C PRO A 56 6.68 -0.61 1.85
N ARG A 57 7.11 -1.86 1.71
CA ARG A 57 8.38 -2.33 2.25
C ARG A 57 9.15 -2.91 1.08
N ALA A 58 10.27 -2.28 0.75
CA ALA A 58 11.26 -2.87 -0.14
C ALA A 58 11.92 -4.04 0.60
N GLY A 59 11.26 -5.19 0.57
CA GLY A 59 11.71 -6.40 1.23
C GLY A 59 10.92 -7.59 0.70
N ARG A 60 11.61 -8.69 0.43
CA ARG A 60 10.99 -9.97 0.11
C ARG A 60 10.26 -10.47 1.34
N SER A 61 8.99 -10.12 1.48
CA SER A 61 8.08 -10.91 2.31
C SER A 61 7.88 -12.23 1.56
N PRO A 62 8.09 -13.41 2.19
CA PRO A 62 7.93 -14.71 1.53
C PRO A 62 6.58 -14.88 0.84
#